data_AF-A0A143BAQ9-F1
#
_entry.id   AF-A0A143BAQ9-F1
#
_cell.length_a   1.000
_cell.length_b   1.000
_cell.length_c   1.000
_cell.angle_alpha   90.00
_cell.angle_beta   90.00
_cell.angle_gamma   90.00
#
_symmetry.space_group_name_H-M   'P 1'
#
loop_
_entity.id
_entity.type
_entity.pdbx_description
1 polymer ?
#
loop_
_entity_poly.entity_id
_entity_poly.type
_entity_poly.pdbx_seq_one_letter_code
_entity_poly.pdbx_strand_id
1 'polypeptide(L)'
;MKSFLILSLVLLVAAAIFLLWPAGQPEAPLPPSPPERIAVPAHDATSGAEHPLVAQAPPATPDFGLDQPLPSLAESDGRLQQLLGRLFPGEPLERFFILDHFIQRLVLLIDNLPRAELPASRLPTRPVAGTFLTSGDEEAPVIAAANAHRYAPWIALAEAAAPRQVVTVYVHLYPLFQQAYEELGYPGGYFNDRLIAVIDHLLATPEVSAPVHLVRPKVFYLFADPELEARSAGQKLLLRIGPDHAARVKALLRSYRQELRAVSREGVAASDRQRP
;
A
#
# COMPACT_ATOMS: atom_id res chain seq x y z
N MET A 1 20.19 14.86 -8.06
CA MET A 1 20.13 13.62 -7.25
C MET A 1 18.89 13.71 -6.39
N LYS A 2 17.76 13.25 -6.91
CA LYS A 2 16.45 13.45 -6.28
C LYS A 2 15.74 12.10 -6.38
N SER A 3 15.85 11.34 -5.29
CA SER A 3 15.28 10.01 -5.14
C SER A 3 14.02 10.15 -4.31
N PHE A 4 12.87 9.93 -4.95
CA PHE A 4 12.04 8.72 -4.99
C PHE A 4 11.39 8.34 -3.65
N LEU A 5 10.09 8.68 -3.33
CA LEU A 5 9.04 7.90 -2.61
C LEU A 5 8.01 8.44 -1.55
N ILE A 6 6.68 8.20 -1.74
CA ILE A 6 5.60 7.45 -0.96
C ILE A 6 4.27 7.80 -1.57
N LEU A 7 4.02 7.01 -2.60
CA LEU A 7 2.70 6.62 -3.01
C LEU A 7 2.74 5.20 -3.61
N SER A 8 3.93 4.56 -3.64
CA SER A 8 4.25 3.28 -4.27
C SER A 8 3.56 2.05 -3.67
N LEU A 9 3.11 2.11 -2.40
CA LEU A 9 2.36 1.05 -1.74
C LEU A 9 0.85 1.11 -2.07
N VAL A 10 0.37 2.32 -2.38
CA VAL A 10 -1.01 2.64 -2.78
C VAL A 10 -1.17 2.33 -4.27
N LEU A 11 -0.20 2.78 -5.05
CA LEU A 11 -0.07 2.66 -6.50
C LEU A 11 -0.08 1.25 -7.08
N LEU A 12 0.56 0.31 -6.38
CA LEU A 12 0.61 -1.07 -6.81
C LEU A 12 -0.75 -1.75 -6.76
N VAL A 13 -1.65 -1.23 -5.95
CA VAL A 13 -2.91 -1.88 -5.62
C VAL A 13 -3.98 -1.56 -6.65
N ALA A 14 -3.91 -0.38 -7.26
CA ALA A 14 -4.72 -0.01 -8.43
C ALA A 14 -4.67 -1.04 -9.57
N ALA A 15 -3.57 -1.80 -9.68
CA ALA A 15 -3.35 -2.79 -10.71
C ALA A 15 -4.02 -4.15 -10.45
N ALA A 16 -4.33 -4.50 -9.19
CA ALA A 16 -4.93 -5.80 -8.81
C ALA A 16 -6.43 -5.75 -8.93
N ILE A 17 -7.01 -4.59 -8.60
CA ILE A 17 -8.45 -4.37 -8.61
C ILE A 17 -9.05 -4.72 -9.96
N PHE A 18 -8.37 -4.34 -11.05
CA PHE A 18 -8.90 -4.57 -12.40
C PHE A 18 -8.74 -6.03 -12.89
N LEU A 19 -7.86 -6.81 -12.26
CA LEU A 19 -7.61 -8.19 -12.69
C LEU A 19 -8.51 -9.23 -12.02
N LEU A 20 -9.27 -8.84 -10.99
CA LEU A 20 -10.07 -9.77 -10.19
C LEU A 20 -11.54 -9.37 -9.97
N TRP A 21 -12.07 -8.26 -10.51
CA TRP A 21 -13.51 -8.00 -10.33
C TRP A 21 -14.19 -7.29 -11.51
N PRO A 22 -15.41 -7.72 -11.93
CA PRO A 22 -16.19 -7.07 -12.96
C PRO A 22 -17.09 -5.98 -12.36
N ALA A 23 -17.28 -4.90 -13.10
CA ALA A 23 -18.44 -4.05 -12.88
C ALA A 23 -19.71 -4.88 -13.10
N GLY A 24 -20.54 -5.02 -12.06
CA GLY A 24 -21.93 -5.47 -12.16
C GLY A 24 -22.21 -6.94 -11.81
N GLN A 25 -22.67 -7.17 -10.58
CA GLN A 25 -23.82 -8.05 -10.35
C GLN A 25 -24.87 -7.24 -9.57
N PRO A 26 -26.17 -7.34 -9.91
CA PRO A 26 -27.23 -6.93 -9.01
C PRO A 26 -27.10 -7.78 -7.74
N GLU A 27 -27.09 -7.13 -6.58
CA GLU A 27 -27.11 -7.80 -5.29
C GLU A 27 -28.37 -8.65 -5.20
N ALA A 28 -28.24 -9.96 -5.43
CA ALA A 28 -29.27 -10.90 -5.02
C ALA A 28 -29.28 -10.88 -3.49
N PRO A 29 -30.43 -10.63 -2.83
CA PRO A 29 -30.47 -10.54 -1.38
C PRO A 29 -30.14 -11.91 -0.79
N LEU A 30 -28.92 -12.06 -0.30
CA LEU A 30 -28.55 -13.18 0.56
C LEU A 30 -29.13 -12.91 1.96
N PRO A 31 -29.65 -13.95 2.66
CA PRO A 31 -30.06 -13.80 4.05
C PRO A 31 -28.86 -13.35 4.91
N PRO A 32 -29.10 -12.61 6.02
CA PRO A 32 -28.01 -12.12 6.86
C PRO A 32 -27.26 -13.31 7.47
N SER A 33 -26.08 -13.61 6.93
CA SER A 33 -25.10 -14.42 7.63
C SER A 33 -24.70 -13.69 8.91
N PRO A 34 -24.67 -14.36 10.08
CA PRO A 34 -24.12 -13.80 11.30
C PRO A 34 -22.72 -13.24 11.00
N PRO A 35 -22.27 -12.14 11.64
CA PRO A 35 -20.93 -11.64 11.45
C PRO A 35 -19.96 -12.77 11.78
N GLU A 36 -19.35 -13.34 10.75
CA GLU A 36 -18.28 -14.30 10.90
C GLU A 36 -17.18 -13.51 11.60
N ARG A 37 -16.98 -13.83 12.88
CA ARG A 37 -15.91 -13.24 13.70
C ARG A 37 -14.62 -13.74 13.06
N ILE A 38 -14.07 -12.92 12.17
CA ILE A 38 -12.80 -13.20 11.50
C ILE A 38 -11.78 -13.45 12.60
N ALA A 39 -11.17 -14.64 12.58
CA ALA A 39 -9.99 -14.92 13.39
C ALA A 39 -8.89 -13.96 12.91
N VAL A 40 -8.73 -12.88 13.64
CA VAL A 40 -7.59 -11.97 13.54
C VAL A 40 -6.35 -12.86 13.68
N PRO A 41 -5.34 -12.79 12.79
CA PRO A 41 -4.03 -13.33 13.11
C PRO A 41 -3.68 -12.68 14.44
N ALA A 42 -3.53 -13.48 15.50
CA ALA A 42 -3.23 -12.98 16.83
C ALA A 42 -2.03 -12.04 16.73
N HIS A 43 -2.31 -10.73 16.74
CA HIS A 43 -1.29 -9.79 17.16
C HIS A 43 -1.27 -10.02 18.66
N ASP A 44 -0.23 -10.71 19.11
CA ASP A 44 0.05 -10.85 20.53
C ASP A 44 0.27 -9.44 21.08
N ALA A 45 -0.80 -8.76 21.49
CA ALA A 45 -0.77 -7.45 22.13
C ALA A 45 0.04 -7.45 23.44
N THR A 46 0.48 -8.63 23.87
CA THR A 46 1.39 -8.89 24.99
C THR A 46 2.88 -8.69 24.66
N SER A 47 3.27 -8.63 23.39
CA SER A 47 4.61 -8.16 22.99
C SER A 47 4.51 -6.67 22.71
N GLY A 48 5.31 -5.84 23.39
CA GLY A 48 5.37 -4.41 23.10
C GLY A 48 5.74 -4.12 21.63
N ALA A 49 5.51 -2.89 21.17
CA ALA A 49 5.81 -2.48 19.80
C ALA A 49 7.26 -2.81 19.40
N GLU A 50 7.44 -3.53 18.29
CA GLU A 50 8.77 -3.86 17.75
C GLU A 50 9.41 -2.64 17.05
N HIS A 51 8.57 -1.82 16.43
CA HIS A 51 8.95 -0.60 15.73
C HIS A 51 8.10 0.57 16.22
N PRO A 52 8.29 1.01 17.48
CA PRO A 52 7.51 2.10 18.04
C PRO A 52 7.79 3.40 17.29
N LEU A 53 6.72 4.09 16.91
CA LEU A 53 6.77 5.48 16.51
C LEU A 53 6.12 6.30 17.62
N VAL A 54 6.94 7.10 18.29
CA VAL A 54 6.45 8.15 19.19
C VAL A 54 6.20 9.38 18.34
N ALA A 55 5.10 10.09 18.58
CA ALA A 55 4.88 11.40 18.00
C ALA A 55 6.00 12.35 18.50
N GLN A 56 7.05 12.47 17.71
CA GLN A 56 8.16 13.38 17.99
C GLN A 56 7.85 14.73 17.36
N ALA A 57 8.34 15.81 17.99
CA ALA A 57 8.35 17.12 17.36
C ALA A 57 9.04 16.98 15.98
N PRO A 58 8.44 17.51 14.90
CA PRO A 58 8.98 17.31 13.57
C PRO A 58 10.44 17.77 13.54
N PRO A 59 11.38 16.97 12.99
CA PRO A 59 12.74 17.45 12.76
C PRO A 59 12.66 18.71 11.88
N ALA A 60 13.64 19.61 11.97
CA ALA A 60 13.77 20.75 11.06
C ALA A 60 13.91 20.24 9.62
N THR A 61 12.77 20.00 8.98
CA THR A 61 12.61 19.52 7.61
C THR A 61 12.02 20.66 6.79
N PRO A 62 12.05 20.58 5.44
CA PRO A 62 11.48 21.62 4.59
C PRO A 62 10.07 21.98 5.05
N ASP A 63 9.64 23.22 4.81
CA ASP A 63 8.33 23.76 5.18
C ASP A 63 7.17 22.91 4.63
N PHE A 64 6.86 21.83 5.34
CA PHE A 64 5.66 21.01 5.18
C PHE A 64 4.54 21.50 6.12
N GLY A 65 4.80 22.56 6.90
CA GLY A 65 3.84 23.12 7.85
C GLY A 65 3.41 22.12 8.92
N LEU A 66 4.33 21.23 9.34
CA LEU A 66 4.10 20.13 10.30
C LEU A 66 3.86 20.63 11.74
N ASP A 67 4.01 21.93 11.98
CA ASP A 67 3.75 22.56 13.28
C ASP A 67 2.25 22.76 13.54
N GLN A 68 1.40 22.62 12.50
CA GLN A 68 -0.04 22.65 12.68
C GLN A 68 -0.53 21.40 13.43
N PRO A 69 -1.49 21.55 14.37
CA PRO A 69 -2.06 20.41 15.06
C PRO A 69 -2.73 19.45 14.08
N LEU A 70 -2.67 18.15 14.40
CA LEU A 70 -3.38 17.14 13.62
C LEU A 70 -4.91 17.33 13.78
N PRO A 71 -5.68 17.27 12.69
CA PRO A 71 -7.14 17.22 12.78
C PRO A 71 -7.60 15.87 13.34
N SER A 72 -8.91 15.73 13.55
CA SER A 72 -9.49 14.41 13.80
C SER A 72 -9.31 13.50 12.56
N LEU A 73 -9.32 12.18 12.75
CA LEU A 73 -9.24 11.22 11.65
C LEU A 73 -10.35 11.42 10.60
N ALA A 74 -11.56 11.80 11.04
CA ALA A 74 -12.69 12.09 10.16
C ALA A 74 -12.49 13.35 9.30
N GLU A 75 -11.69 14.31 9.74
CA GLU A 75 -11.42 15.59 9.06
C GLU A 75 -10.01 15.64 8.45
N SER A 76 -9.35 14.48 8.36
CA SER A 76 -7.93 14.39 7.98
C SER A 76 -7.65 14.60 6.49
N ASP A 77 -8.64 14.42 5.63
CA ASP A 77 -8.45 14.46 4.17
C ASP A 77 -7.90 15.80 3.67
N GLY A 78 -8.40 16.93 4.18
CA GLY A 78 -7.93 18.26 3.78
C GLY A 78 -6.46 18.50 4.15
N ARG A 79 -6.06 18.08 5.35
CA ARG A 79 -4.67 18.16 5.82
C ARG A 79 -3.76 17.24 5.01
N LEU A 80 -4.22 16.03 4.71
CA LEU A 80 -3.49 15.09 3.88
C LEU A 80 -3.27 15.63 2.46
N GLN A 81 -4.30 16.18 1.82
CA GLN A 81 -4.20 16.75 0.47
C GLN A 81 -3.16 17.87 0.40
N GLN A 82 -3.12 18.74 1.42
CA GLN A 82 -2.09 19.79 1.50
C GLN A 82 -0.68 19.21 1.59
N LEU A 83 -0.47 18.18 2.42
CA LEU A 83 0.83 17.52 2.58
C LEU A 83 1.24 16.79 1.30
N LEU A 84 0.30 16.09 0.67
CA LEU A 84 0.52 15.42 -0.61
C LEU A 84 0.87 16.42 -1.72
N GLY A 85 0.20 17.57 -1.79
CA GLY A 85 0.52 18.62 -2.77
C GLY A 85 1.93 19.21 -2.60
N ARG A 86 2.47 19.23 -1.37
CA ARG A 86 3.86 19.61 -1.10
C ARG A 86 4.84 18.49 -1.44
N LEU A 87 4.46 17.24 -1.26
CA LEU A 87 5.27 16.06 -1.60
C LEU A 87 5.36 15.83 -3.11
N PHE A 88 4.28 16.14 -3.83
CA PHE A 88 4.12 15.90 -5.27
C PHE A 88 3.71 17.19 -6.00
N PRO A 89 4.58 18.21 -6.02
CA PRO A 89 4.24 19.50 -6.59
C PRO A 89 3.97 19.39 -8.10
N GLY A 90 2.77 19.81 -8.52
CA GLY A 90 2.36 19.80 -9.93
C GLY A 90 1.82 18.46 -10.44
N GLU A 91 1.76 17.43 -9.61
CA GLU A 91 1.19 16.13 -9.98
C GLU A 91 -0.34 16.11 -9.79
N PRO A 92 -1.13 15.66 -10.77
CA PRO A 92 -2.58 15.54 -10.65
C PRO A 92 -2.94 14.28 -9.85
N LEU A 93 -2.79 14.32 -8.53
CA LEU A 93 -2.94 13.16 -7.65
C LEU A 93 -4.33 12.53 -7.71
N GLU A 94 -5.37 13.29 -8.00
CA GLU A 94 -6.73 12.81 -8.16
C GLU A 94 -6.86 11.89 -9.39
N ARG A 95 -5.96 11.97 -10.38
CA ARG A 95 -5.93 10.98 -11.47
C ARG A 95 -5.63 9.57 -10.96
N PHE A 96 -4.95 9.49 -9.81
CA PHE A 96 -4.40 8.27 -9.26
C PHE A 96 -5.13 7.83 -7.97
N PHE A 97 -5.58 8.76 -7.13
CA PHE A 97 -6.11 8.45 -5.79
C PHE A 97 -7.51 8.96 -5.54
N ILE A 98 -8.27 8.17 -4.80
CA ILE A 98 -9.49 8.60 -4.12
C ILE A 98 -9.05 9.18 -2.77
N LEU A 99 -9.04 10.51 -2.66
CA LEU A 99 -8.51 11.23 -1.50
C LEU A 99 -9.51 11.33 -0.34
N ASP A 100 -10.74 10.83 -0.52
CA ASP A 100 -11.77 10.74 0.51
C ASP A 100 -11.51 9.54 1.44
N HIS A 101 -11.46 9.80 2.74
CA HIS A 101 -11.10 8.84 3.78
C HIS A 101 -9.79 8.11 3.48
N PHE A 102 -8.80 8.84 2.96
CA PHE A 102 -7.62 8.21 2.37
C PHE A 102 -6.79 7.45 3.39
N ILE A 103 -6.66 7.97 4.62
CA ILE A 103 -5.90 7.30 5.69
C ILE A 103 -6.53 5.94 6.00
N GLN A 104 -7.85 5.89 6.20
CA GLN A 104 -8.59 4.66 6.48
C GLN A 104 -8.47 3.66 5.33
N ARG A 105 -8.65 4.12 4.09
CA ARG A 105 -8.50 3.30 2.88
C ARG A 105 -7.08 2.75 2.72
N LEU A 106 -6.08 3.56 3.06
CA LEU A 106 -4.68 3.16 2.99
C LEU A 106 -4.31 2.14 4.06
N VAL A 107 -4.76 2.32 5.30
CA VAL A 107 -4.59 1.33 6.38
C VAL A 107 -5.24 0.01 5.99
N LEU A 108 -6.50 0.06 5.54
CA LEU A 108 -7.23 -1.12 5.06
C LEU A 108 -6.43 -1.83 3.96
N LEU A 109 -5.92 -1.06 3.00
CA LEU A 109 -5.14 -1.63 1.92
C LEU A 109 -3.88 -2.34 2.42
N ILE A 110 -3.08 -1.65 3.23
CA ILE A 110 -1.82 -2.19 3.75
C ILE A 110 -2.08 -3.49 4.52
N ASP A 111 -3.14 -3.52 5.33
CA ASP A 111 -3.53 -4.72 6.06
C ASP A 111 -3.98 -5.90 5.16
N ASN A 112 -4.47 -5.62 3.96
CA ASN A 112 -4.96 -6.65 3.05
C ASN A 112 -3.93 -7.11 2.01
N LEU A 113 -2.80 -6.40 1.83
CA LEU A 113 -1.74 -6.79 0.89
C LEU A 113 -1.15 -8.21 1.10
N PRO A 114 -0.98 -8.71 2.33
CA PRO A 114 -0.54 -10.08 2.58
C PRO A 114 -1.64 -11.14 2.43
N ARG A 115 -2.90 -10.73 2.24
CA ARG A 115 -4.04 -11.66 2.07
C ARG A 115 -4.19 -12.08 0.62
N ALA A 116 -4.98 -13.12 0.38
CA ALA A 116 -5.23 -13.63 -0.98
C ALA A 116 -5.94 -12.60 -1.88
N GLU A 117 -6.81 -11.77 -1.30
CA GLU A 117 -7.68 -10.83 -2.02
C GLU A 117 -7.70 -9.45 -1.36
N LEU A 118 -8.10 -8.43 -2.14
CA LEU A 118 -8.21 -7.05 -1.72
C LEU A 118 -9.67 -6.57 -1.74
N PRO A 119 -10.10 -5.71 -0.79
CA PRO A 119 -11.45 -5.14 -0.78
C PRO A 119 -11.58 -4.02 -1.82
N ALA A 120 -11.74 -4.41 -3.10
CA ALA A 120 -11.69 -3.55 -4.29
C ALA A 120 -12.47 -2.23 -4.18
N SER A 121 -13.69 -2.24 -3.62
CA SER A 121 -14.56 -1.07 -3.52
C SER A 121 -14.08 0.00 -2.53
N ARG A 122 -13.13 -0.35 -1.64
CA ARG A 122 -12.66 0.52 -0.56
C ARG A 122 -11.20 0.93 -0.71
N LEU A 123 -10.59 0.69 -1.86
CA LEU A 123 -9.19 1.02 -2.06
C LEU A 123 -8.99 2.53 -2.26
N PRO A 124 -7.84 3.08 -1.87
CA PRO A 124 -7.50 4.51 -2.00
C PRO A 124 -7.10 4.91 -3.43
N THR A 125 -7.10 3.98 -4.39
CA THR A 125 -6.66 4.23 -5.77
C THR A 125 -7.77 4.17 -6.78
N ARG A 126 -7.64 4.97 -7.85
CA ARG A 126 -8.42 4.80 -9.07
C ARG A 126 -7.84 3.66 -9.93
N PRO A 127 -8.66 2.95 -10.72
CA PRO A 127 -8.19 1.94 -11.65
C PRO A 127 -7.20 2.51 -12.68
N VAL A 128 -6.20 1.71 -13.08
CA VAL A 128 -5.32 2.07 -14.20
C VAL A 128 -6.13 2.11 -15.49
N ALA A 129 -5.97 3.17 -16.28
CA ALA A 129 -6.70 3.33 -17.53
C ALA A 129 -6.51 2.14 -18.49
N GLY A 130 -7.58 1.80 -19.22
CA GLY A 130 -7.62 0.70 -20.17
C GLY A 130 -7.73 -0.69 -19.51
N THR A 131 -7.82 -1.72 -20.35
CA THR A 131 -7.91 -3.12 -19.92
C THR A 131 -6.54 -3.76 -19.75
N PHE A 132 -6.46 -4.80 -18.92
CA PHE A 132 -5.26 -5.63 -18.85
C PHE A 132 -5.00 -6.33 -20.18
N LEU A 133 -3.77 -6.22 -20.67
CA LEU A 133 -3.38 -6.71 -21.98
C LEU A 133 -2.75 -8.10 -21.87
N THR A 134 -3.19 -9.02 -22.70
CA THR A 134 -2.59 -10.33 -22.89
C THR A 134 -2.05 -10.46 -24.30
N SER A 135 -1.05 -11.32 -24.47
CA SER A 135 -0.50 -11.72 -25.78
C SER A 135 -0.40 -13.23 -25.86
N GLY A 136 -0.04 -13.77 -27.03
CA GLY A 136 0.00 -15.22 -27.25
C GLY A 136 -1.37 -15.80 -27.63
N ASP A 137 -1.44 -17.12 -27.63
CA ASP A 137 -2.66 -17.86 -27.98
C ASP A 137 -3.74 -17.70 -26.92
N GLU A 138 -5.02 -17.73 -27.33
CA GLU A 138 -6.15 -17.61 -26.40
C GLU A 138 -6.20 -18.75 -25.36
N GLU A 139 -5.67 -19.92 -25.70
CA GLU A 139 -5.58 -21.08 -24.82
C GLU A 139 -4.39 -21.01 -23.84
N ALA A 140 -3.37 -20.22 -24.16
CA ALA A 140 -2.17 -20.04 -23.34
C ALA A 140 -1.75 -18.55 -23.27
N PRO A 141 -2.64 -17.66 -22.78
CA PRO A 141 -2.36 -16.24 -22.76
C PRO A 141 -1.18 -15.93 -21.84
N VAL A 142 -0.38 -14.94 -22.20
CA VAL A 142 0.71 -14.43 -21.37
C VAL A 142 0.49 -12.96 -21.05
N ILE A 143 1.10 -12.48 -19.96
CA ILE A 143 1.11 -11.05 -19.65
C ILE A 143 1.80 -10.29 -20.79
N ALA A 144 1.08 -9.39 -21.46
CA ALA A 144 1.66 -8.59 -22.54
C ALA A 144 2.65 -7.56 -21.99
N ALA A 145 3.81 -7.44 -22.64
CA ALA A 145 4.83 -6.43 -22.29
C ALA A 145 4.28 -4.99 -22.34
N ALA A 146 3.26 -4.73 -23.17
CA ALA A 146 2.58 -3.44 -23.27
C ALA A 146 1.94 -2.96 -21.94
N ASN A 147 1.68 -3.87 -20.99
CA ASN A 147 1.24 -3.46 -19.64
C ASN A 147 2.28 -2.61 -18.90
N ALA A 148 3.58 -2.76 -19.18
CA ALA A 148 4.62 -1.94 -18.56
C ALA A 148 4.37 -0.44 -18.79
N HIS A 149 3.98 -0.05 -20.02
CA HIS A 149 3.63 1.33 -20.34
C HIS A 149 2.41 1.84 -19.56
N ARG A 150 1.44 0.97 -19.24
CA ARG A 150 0.25 1.34 -18.45
C ARG A 150 0.61 1.66 -17.00
N TYR A 151 1.60 0.96 -16.45
CA TYR A 151 2.09 1.17 -15.09
C TYR A 151 3.21 2.21 -15.01
N ALA A 152 3.74 2.70 -16.13
CA ALA A 152 4.83 3.67 -16.12
C ALA A 152 4.50 5.00 -15.43
N PRO A 153 3.34 5.67 -15.66
CA PRO A 153 3.02 6.93 -14.96
C PRO A 153 2.90 6.74 -13.45
N TRP A 154 2.39 5.59 -13.07
CA TRP A 154 2.28 5.18 -11.69
C TRP A 154 3.67 5.03 -11.06
N ILE A 155 4.55 4.29 -11.71
CA ILE A 155 5.90 4.04 -11.20
C ILE A 155 6.71 5.33 -11.17
N ALA A 156 6.52 6.25 -12.14
CA ALA A 156 7.11 7.58 -12.12
C ALA A 156 6.61 8.45 -10.94
N LEU A 157 5.31 8.40 -10.61
CA LEU A 157 4.76 9.12 -9.46
C LEU A 157 5.26 8.56 -8.12
N ALA A 158 5.30 7.23 -7.99
CA ALA A 158 5.94 6.55 -6.86
C ALA A 158 7.38 7.02 -6.67
N GLU A 159 8.01 7.40 -7.77
CA GLU A 159 9.36 7.90 -7.86
C GLU A 159 9.49 9.45 -7.69
N ALA A 160 8.42 10.22 -7.57
CA ALA A 160 8.56 11.69 -7.56
C ALA A 160 8.99 12.29 -6.18
N ALA A 161 8.47 11.78 -5.06
CA ALA A 161 8.77 12.30 -3.70
C ALA A 161 10.12 11.80 -3.18
N ALA A 162 10.58 12.06 -1.95
CA ALA A 162 11.78 11.40 -1.39
C ALA A 162 11.45 10.50 -0.19
N PRO A 163 12.11 9.34 0.02
CA PRO A 163 11.66 8.37 1.03
C PRO A 163 11.67 9.00 2.42
N ARG A 164 12.74 9.74 2.73
CA ARG A 164 12.85 10.49 3.98
C ARG A 164 11.74 11.53 4.14
N GLN A 165 11.43 12.31 3.10
CA GLN A 165 10.38 13.34 3.17
C GLN A 165 9.03 12.73 3.46
N VAL A 166 8.69 11.60 2.84
CA VAL A 166 7.39 11.02 3.11
C VAL A 166 7.35 10.18 4.37
N VAL A 167 8.47 9.59 4.79
CA VAL A 167 8.55 9.01 6.14
C VAL A 167 8.36 10.11 7.18
N THR A 168 8.89 11.32 6.98
CA THR A 168 8.59 12.48 7.84
C THR A 168 7.09 12.79 7.89
N VAL A 169 6.41 12.84 6.74
CA VAL A 169 4.96 13.09 6.68
C VAL A 169 4.17 11.95 7.32
N TYR A 170 4.55 10.71 7.08
CA TYR A 170 3.94 9.52 7.69
C TYR A 170 4.08 9.54 9.22
N VAL A 171 5.26 9.85 9.75
CA VAL A 171 5.50 9.95 11.19
C VAL A 171 4.67 11.07 11.81
N HIS A 172 4.55 12.22 11.14
CA HIS A 172 3.67 13.30 11.59
C HIS A 172 2.21 12.85 11.62
N LEU A 173 1.73 12.14 10.60
CA LEU A 173 0.35 11.64 10.51
C LEU A 173 0.13 10.33 11.29
N TYR A 174 1.17 9.77 11.92
CA TYR A 174 1.12 8.44 12.53
C TYR A 174 -0.02 8.23 13.52
N PRO A 175 -0.38 9.21 14.39
CA PRO A 175 -1.53 9.06 15.28
C PRO A 175 -2.84 8.74 14.54
N LEU A 176 -3.05 9.30 13.34
CA LEU A 176 -4.24 9.07 12.53
C LEU A 176 -4.21 7.69 11.87
N PHE A 177 -3.03 7.26 11.39
CA PHE A 177 -2.85 5.89 10.86
C PHE A 177 -3.05 4.83 11.94
N GLN A 178 -2.51 5.07 13.14
CA GLN A 178 -2.65 4.19 14.29
C GLN A 178 -4.13 4.10 14.71
N GLN A 179 -4.83 5.23 14.84
CA GLN A 179 -6.26 5.25 15.15
C GLN A 179 -7.07 4.47 14.11
N ALA A 180 -6.82 4.70 12.81
CA ALA A 180 -7.52 3.98 11.74
C ALA A 180 -7.26 2.46 11.76
N TYR A 181 -6.07 2.03 12.21
CA TYR A 181 -5.74 0.61 12.36
C TYR A 181 -6.46 -0.04 13.54
N GLU A 182 -6.55 0.66 14.66
CA GLU A 182 -7.33 0.21 15.82
C GLU A 182 -8.83 0.13 15.49
N GLU A 183 -9.38 1.14 14.80
CA GLU A 183 -10.77 1.16 14.31
C GLU A 183 -11.07 0.04 13.30
N LEU A 184 -10.05 -0.48 12.61
CA LEU A 184 -10.18 -1.64 11.72
C LEU A 184 -10.40 -2.97 12.49
N GLY A 185 -10.21 -2.97 13.81
CA GLY A 185 -10.42 -4.13 14.68
C GLY A 185 -9.15 -4.69 15.32
N TYR A 186 -8.07 -3.90 15.39
CA TYR A 186 -6.80 -4.29 16.00
C TYR A 186 -6.49 -3.47 17.27
N PRO A 187 -7.32 -3.55 18.33
CA PRO A 187 -7.10 -2.77 19.54
C PRO A 187 -5.73 -3.09 20.16
N GLY A 188 -4.92 -2.07 20.41
CA GLY A 188 -3.57 -2.20 20.96
C GLY A 188 -2.51 -2.75 19.98
N GLY A 189 -2.87 -3.01 18.72
CA GLY A 189 -1.91 -3.40 17.68
C GLY A 189 -1.20 -2.19 17.10
N TYR A 190 0.08 -2.32 16.72
CA TYR A 190 0.88 -1.20 16.21
C TYR A 190 0.90 -1.17 14.68
N PHE A 191 0.41 -0.08 14.09
CA PHE A 191 0.33 0.04 12.63
C PHE A 191 1.70 0.04 11.96
N ASN A 192 2.72 0.63 12.61
CA ASN A 192 4.07 0.67 12.02
C ASN A 192 4.71 -0.73 11.92
N ASP A 193 4.45 -1.59 12.90
CA ASP A 193 4.87 -2.99 12.87
C ASP A 193 4.19 -3.72 11.71
N ARG A 194 2.88 -3.49 11.55
CA ARG A 194 2.11 -4.02 10.43
C ARG A 194 2.67 -3.56 9.09
N LEU A 195 2.97 -2.26 8.95
CA LEU A 195 3.55 -1.69 7.73
C LEU A 195 4.90 -2.33 7.38
N ILE A 196 5.81 -2.48 8.36
CA ILE A 196 7.11 -3.09 8.13
C ILE A 196 6.98 -4.58 7.77
N ALA A 197 6.09 -5.31 8.43
CA ALA A 197 5.80 -6.71 8.10
C ALA A 197 5.26 -6.85 6.67
N VAL A 198 4.37 -5.95 6.23
CA VAL A 198 3.84 -5.93 4.85
C VAL A 198 4.96 -5.61 3.85
N ILE A 199 5.84 -4.66 4.16
CA ILE A 199 7.00 -4.36 3.31
C ILE A 199 7.89 -5.61 3.16
N ASP A 200 8.19 -6.31 4.26
CA ASP A 200 9.00 -7.53 4.23
C ASP A 200 8.33 -8.64 3.41
N HIS A 201 7.02 -8.80 3.56
CA HIS A 201 6.21 -9.73 2.76
C HIS A 201 6.27 -9.43 1.25
N LEU A 202 6.18 -8.16 0.86
CA LEU A 202 6.28 -7.75 -0.55
C LEU A 202 7.71 -7.93 -1.09
N LEU A 203 8.74 -7.65 -0.28
CA LEU A 203 10.13 -7.85 -0.66
C LEU A 203 10.45 -9.33 -0.90
N ALA A 204 9.76 -10.24 -0.21
CA ALA A 204 9.84 -11.68 -0.40
C ALA A 204 9.15 -12.21 -1.67
N THR A 205 8.55 -11.35 -2.51
CA THR A 205 8.01 -11.78 -3.82
C THR A 205 9.13 -12.41 -4.65
N PRO A 206 8.92 -13.59 -5.28
CA PRO A 206 9.91 -14.20 -6.14
C PRO A 206 10.21 -13.34 -7.37
N GLU A 207 11.37 -13.58 -7.99
CA GLU A 207 11.67 -13.06 -9.33
C GLU A 207 11.24 -14.12 -10.36
N VAL A 208 10.48 -13.70 -11.37
CA VAL A 208 9.95 -14.58 -12.41
C VAL A 208 10.37 -14.01 -13.76
N SER A 209 10.96 -14.87 -14.60
CA SER A 209 11.31 -14.51 -15.97
C SER A 209 10.07 -14.42 -16.85
N ALA A 210 10.04 -13.46 -17.77
CA ALA A 210 8.99 -13.38 -18.79
C ALA A 210 9.20 -14.46 -19.87
N PRO A 211 8.12 -14.93 -20.54
CA PRO A 211 6.73 -14.54 -20.35
C PRO A 211 6.05 -15.24 -19.17
N VAL A 212 5.16 -14.53 -18.47
CA VAL A 212 4.36 -15.10 -17.38
C VAL A 212 3.04 -15.61 -17.94
N HIS A 213 2.82 -16.91 -17.86
CA HIS A 213 1.63 -17.58 -18.38
C HIS A 213 0.41 -17.38 -17.49
N LEU A 214 -0.74 -17.25 -18.14
CA LEU A 214 -2.04 -17.05 -17.54
C LEU A 214 -3.02 -18.13 -18.01
N VAL A 215 -4.08 -18.31 -17.24
CA VAL A 215 -5.27 -19.06 -17.64
C VAL A 215 -6.50 -18.20 -17.42
N ARG A 216 -7.54 -18.45 -18.22
CA ARG A 216 -8.81 -17.70 -18.15
C ARG A 216 -10.00 -18.65 -17.94
N PRO A 217 -10.17 -19.22 -16.71
CA PRO A 217 -11.23 -20.19 -16.46
C PRO A 217 -12.64 -19.57 -16.49
N LYS A 218 -12.76 -18.26 -16.25
CA LYS A 218 -14.02 -17.50 -16.30
C LYS A 218 -13.74 -16.11 -16.90
N VAL A 219 -14.28 -15.04 -16.34
CA VAL A 219 -14.06 -13.67 -16.86
C VAL A 219 -12.67 -13.10 -16.55
N PHE A 220 -11.91 -13.70 -15.60
CA PHE A 220 -10.63 -13.17 -15.10
C PHE A 220 -9.42 -13.99 -15.53
N TYR A 221 -8.26 -13.34 -15.52
CA TYR A 221 -6.95 -13.97 -15.73
C TYR A 221 -6.29 -14.34 -14.39
N LEU A 222 -5.98 -15.62 -14.26
CA LEU A 222 -5.18 -16.17 -13.15
C LEU A 222 -3.79 -16.52 -13.67
N PHE A 223 -2.80 -16.60 -12.78
CA PHE A 223 -1.52 -17.19 -13.12
C PHE A 223 -1.72 -18.68 -13.45
N ALA A 224 -1.08 -19.15 -14.52
CA ALA A 224 -1.10 -20.56 -14.88
C ALA A 224 -0.30 -21.42 -13.88
N ASP A 225 0.75 -20.84 -13.29
CA ASP A 225 1.54 -21.45 -12.22
C ASP A 225 0.77 -21.38 -10.88
N PRO A 226 0.41 -22.53 -10.29
CA PRO A 226 -0.31 -22.57 -9.01
C PRO A 226 0.46 -21.91 -7.86
N GLU A 227 1.80 -21.96 -7.86
CA GLU A 227 2.61 -21.33 -6.82
C GLU A 227 2.59 -19.80 -6.91
N LEU A 228 2.42 -19.25 -8.11
CA LEU A 228 2.25 -17.80 -8.31
C LEU A 228 0.81 -17.37 -8.01
N GLU A 229 -0.19 -18.18 -8.37
CA GLU A 229 -1.59 -17.85 -8.10
C GLU A 229 -1.94 -17.90 -6.61
N ALA A 230 -1.31 -18.81 -5.86
CA ALA A 230 -1.48 -18.93 -4.41
C ALA A 230 -0.82 -17.80 -3.60
N ARG A 231 -0.03 -16.93 -4.23
CA ARG A 231 0.60 -15.79 -3.55
C ARG A 231 -0.44 -14.76 -3.11
N SER A 232 -0.04 -13.91 -2.16
CA SER A 232 -0.90 -12.82 -1.71
C SER A 232 -1.21 -11.84 -2.85
N ALA A 233 -2.29 -11.08 -2.70
CA ALA A 233 -2.66 -10.03 -3.64
C ALA A 233 -1.50 -9.06 -3.89
N GLY A 234 -0.78 -8.64 -2.84
CA GLY A 234 0.41 -7.79 -2.94
C GLY A 234 1.57 -8.38 -3.76
N GLN A 235 1.83 -9.68 -3.63
CA GLN A 235 2.89 -10.34 -4.39
C GLN A 235 2.44 -10.58 -5.85
N LYS A 236 1.18 -10.99 -6.06
CA LYS A 236 0.58 -11.11 -7.41
C LYS A 236 0.63 -9.80 -8.17
N LEU A 237 0.44 -8.69 -7.48
CA LEU A 237 0.57 -7.34 -8.04
C LEU A 237 1.96 -7.05 -8.60
N LEU A 238 2.99 -7.32 -7.80
CA LEU A 238 4.38 -7.16 -8.22
C LEU A 238 4.70 -8.02 -9.44
N LEU A 239 4.17 -9.24 -9.49
CA LEU A 239 4.33 -10.13 -10.65
C LEU A 239 3.63 -9.58 -11.91
N ARG A 240 2.46 -8.94 -11.75
CA ARG A 240 1.64 -8.41 -12.87
C ARG A 240 2.16 -7.14 -13.52
N ILE A 241 2.90 -6.31 -12.78
CA ILE A 241 3.48 -5.08 -13.33
C ILE A 241 4.76 -5.33 -14.14
N GLY A 242 5.26 -6.58 -14.14
CA GLY A 242 6.46 -7.00 -14.86
C GLY A 242 7.75 -6.84 -14.04
N PRO A 243 8.80 -7.59 -14.42
CA PRO A 243 10.03 -7.70 -13.63
C PRO A 243 10.75 -6.36 -13.39
N ASP A 244 10.82 -5.51 -14.42
CA ASP A 244 11.50 -4.20 -14.31
C ASP A 244 10.82 -3.27 -13.30
N HIS A 245 9.50 -3.15 -13.38
CA HIS A 245 8.72 -2.33 -12.44
C HIS A 245 8.71 -2.96 -11.04
N ALA A 246 8.64 -4.29 -10.94
CA ALA A 246 8.73 -4.99 -9.67
C ALA A 246 10.08 -4.75 -8.97
N ALA A 247 11.19 -4.80 -9.72
CA ALA A 247 12.53 -4.52 -9.21
C ALA A 247 12.64 -3.09 -8.68
N ARG A 248 12.10 -2.11 -9.44
CA ARG A 248 12.02 -0.71 -9.02
C ARG A 248 11.22 -0.57 -7.73
N VAL A 249 10.01 -1.14 -7.66
CA VAL A 249 9.24 -1.11 -6.41
C VAL A 249 10.00 -1.76 -5.26
N LYS A 250 10.62 -2.93 -5.44
CA LYS A 250 11.36 -3.58 -4.35
C LYS A 250 12.52 -2.71 -3.86
N ALA A 251 13.23 -2.02 -4.74
CA ALA A 251 14.28 -1.07 -4.33
C ALA A 251 13.69 0.05 -3.47
N LEU A 252 12.55 0.60 -3.90
CA LEU A 252 11.80 1.62 -3.18
C LEU A 252 11.34 1.12 -1.78
N LEU A 253 10.75 -0.06 -1.71
CA LEU A 253 10.33 -0.70 -0.45
C LEU A 253 11.50 -0.86 0.55
N ARG A 254 12.69 -1.22 0.07
CA ARG A 254 13.89 -1.29 0.92
C ARG A 254 14.28 0.07 1.49
N SER A 255 14.22 1.13 0.69
CA SER A 255 14.51 2.50 1.14
C SER A 255 13.58 2.93 2.27
N TYR A 256 12.27 2.64 2.18
CA TYR A 256 11.37 2.93 3.31
C TYR A 256 11.68 2.15 4.54
N ARG A 257 11.90 0.85 4.38
CA ARG A 257 12.16 0.00 5.52
C ARG A 257 13.37 0.52 6.29
N GLN A 258 14.39 1.01 5.59
CA GLN A 258 15.55 1.65 6.20
C GLN A 258 15.17 2.94 6.94
N GLU A 259 14.45 3.87 6.30
CA GLU A 259 14.02 5.13 6.92
C GLU A 259 13.08 4.91 8.12
N LEU A 260 12.06 4.06 7.99
CA LEU A 260 11.12 3.70 9.05
C LEU A 260 11.83 3.10 10.25
N ARG A 261 12.80 2.20 10.03
CA ARG A 261 13.62 1.61 11.10
C ARG A 261 14.61 2.61 11.69
N ALA A 262 15.08 3.59 10.92
CA ALA A 262 15.91 4.66 11.45
C ALA A 262 15.10 5.51 12.44
N VAL A 263 13.92 5.99 12.03
CA VAL A 263 13.04 6.79 12.91
C VAL A 263 12.55 6.00 14.12
N SER A 264 12.23 4.71 13.95
CA SER A 264 11.80 3.87 15.09
C SER A 264 12.90 3.74 16.16
N ARG A 265 14.17 3.57 15.73
CA ARG A 265 15.32 3.52 16.66
C ARG A 265 15.54 4.85 17.38
N GLU A 266 15.37 5.97 16.69
CA GLU A 266 15.43 7.30 17.29
C GLU A 266 14.32 7.49 18.34
N GLY A 267 13.10 7.01 18.05
CA GLY A 267 11.97 7.03 18.99
C GLY A 267 12.24 6.25 20.27
N VAL A 268 12.84 5.05 20.17
CA VAL A 268 13.26 4.27 21.35
C VAL A 268 14.31 5.04 22.16
N ALA A 269 15.34 5.58 21.51
CA ALA A 269 16.41 6.32 22.18
C ALA A 269 15.92 7.63 22.83
N ALA A 270 14.85 8.25 22.32
CA ALA A 270 14.20 9.39 22.95
C ALA A 270 13.40 8.96 24.20
N SER A 271 12.60 7.88 24.10
CA SER A 271 11.83 7.35 25.23
C SER A 271 12.71 6.90 26.40
N ASP A 272 13.85 6.28 26.12
CA ASP A 272 14.77 5.82 27.17
C ASP A 272 15.45 6.99 27.91
N ARG A 273 15.70 8.11 27.21
CA ARG A 273 16.26 9.33 27.83
C ARG A 273 15.25 10.06 28.73
N GLN A 274 13.96 9.80 28.58
CA GLN A 274 12.90 10.40 29.38
C GLN A 274 12.46 9.53 30.58
N ARG A 275 13.03 8.33 30.76
CA ARG A 275 12.81 7.54 31.98
C ARG A 275 13.68 8.07 33.13
N PRO A 276 13.10 8.38 34.30
CA PRO A 276 13.82 8.86 35.48
C PRO A 276 14.71 7.79 36.12
#